data_AF-A0A7K3AIT6-F1
#
_entry.id   AF-A0A7K3AIT6-F1
#
_cell.length_a   1.000
_cell.length_b   1.000
_cell.length_c   1.000
_cell.angle_alpha   90.00
_cell.angle_beta   90.00
_cell.angle_gamma   90.00
#
_symmetry.space_group_name_H-M   'P 1'
#
loop_
_entity.id
_entity.type
_entity.pdbx_description
1 polymer ?
#
loop_
_entity_poly.entity_id
_entity_poly.type
_entity_poly.pdbx_seq_one_letter_code
_entity_poly.pdbx_strand_id
1 'polypeptide(L)'
;MAATAEGSDPQQDVTYRAPVGSVDFMAFDDEGNSYEIRACHDCLPWHAEVVMVAGEVLIREWRAIGGPQFQELIRTETESSSLKPEPVPDG
;
A
#
# COMPACT_ATOMS: atom_id res chain seq x y z
N MET A 1 -16.86 -34.01 24.17
CA MET A 1 -16.37 -32.70 24.63
C MET A 1 -15.76 -32.02 23.43
N ALA A 2 -16.44 -31.02 22.87
CA ALA A 2 -15.93 -30.18 21.80
C ALA A 2 -15.38 -28.91 22.47
N ALA A 3 -14.08 -28.63 22.27
CA ALA A 3 -13.48 -27.38 22.72
C ALA A 3 -13.77 -26.32 21.65
N THR A 4 -14.59 -25.34 22.02
CA THR A 4 -14.74 -24.08 21.29
C THR A 4 -14.05 -22.98 22.07
N ALA A 5 -13.46 -22.06 21.30
CA ALA A 5 -12.95 -20.75 21.68
C ALA A 5 -11.56 -20.78 22.35
N GLU A 6 -10.64 -19.85 22.10
CA GLU A 6 -10.82 -18.41 21.95
C GLU A 6 -9.66 -17.77 21.16
N GLY A 7 -9.98 -16.76 20.36
CA GLY A 7 -9.12 -15.59 20.13
C GLY A 7 -7.71 -15.82 19.58
N SER A 8 -7.60 -16.06 18.28
CA SER A 8 -6.47 -15.45 17.59
C SER A 8 -6.69 -13.95 17.67
N ASP A 9 -5.95 -13.28 18.55
CA ASP A 9 -5.57 -11.88 18.31
C ASP A 9 -5.28 -11.77 16.80
N PRO A 10 -5.82 -10.81 16.04
CA PRO A 10 -5.37 -10.59 14.68
C PRO A 10 -3.93 -10.05 14.75
N GLN A 11 -3.01 -10.85 15.29
CA GLN A 11 -1.60 -10.78 15.01
C GLN A 11 -1.55 -10.65 13.51
N GLN A 12 -1.16 -9.46 13.10
CA GLN A 12 -0.90 -9.08 11.73
C GLN A 12 -0.24 -10.29 11.08
N ASP A 13 -0.95 -11.00 10.20
CA ASP A 13 -0.32 -12.15 9.55
C ASP A 13 0.75 -11.56 8.67
N VAL A 14 1.97 -11.78 9.12
CA VAL A 14 3.20 -11.22 8.60
C VAL A 14 4.06 -12.32 7.97
N THR A 15 3.52 -13.52 7.85
CA THR A 15 4.26 -14.66 7.29
C THR A 15 4.35 -14.58 5.76
N TYR A 16 5.17 -15.43 5.13
CA TYR A 16 5.20 -15.56 3.66
C TYR A 16 3.85 -15.99 3.06
N ARG A 17 2.91 -16.44 3.88
CA ARG A 17 1.56 -16.85 3.47
C ARG A 17 0.52 -15.75 3.68
N ALA A 18 0.92 -14.62 4.25
CA ALA A 18 0.05 -13.49 4.45
C ALA A 18 -0.56 -13.02 3.11
N PRO A 19 -1.83 -12.58 3.10
CA PRO A 19 -2.38 -11.92 1.93
C PRO A 19 -1.59 -10.66 1.62
N VAL A 20 -1.29 -10.44 0.34
CA VAL A 20 -0.53 -9.29 -0.14
C VAL A 20 -1.44 -8.30 -0.87
N GLY A 21 -1.19 -7.01 -0.67
CA GLY A 21 -1.79 -5.91 -1.41
C GLY A 21 -0.69 -5.07 -2.07
N SER A 22 -1.07 -4.22 -3.02
CA SER A 22 -0.14 -3.35 -3.76
C SER A 22 -0.47 -1.87 -3.59
N VAL A 23 0.57 -1.04 -3.61
CA VAL A 23 0.49 0.43 -3.66
C VAL A 23 1.38 0.92 -4.81
N ASP A 24 0.93 1.93 -5.54
CA ASP A 24 1.68 2.53 -6.63
C ASP A 24 2.30 3.86 -6.18
N PHE A 25 3.60 4.03 -6.41
CA PHE A 25 4.36 5.23 -6.11
C PHE A 25 4.88 5.88 -7.39
N MET A 26 5.00 7.21 -7.39
CA MET A 26 5.71 7.91 -8.46
C MET A 26 7.17 7.46 -8.51
N ALA A 27 7.67 7.12 -9.70
CA ALA A 27 9.09 6.74 -9.86
C ALA A 27 10.03 7.96 -9.86
N PHE A 28 9.49 9.15 -10.15
CA PHE A 28 10.21 10.41 -10.27
C PHE A 28 9.50 11.51 -9.49
N ASP A 29 10.27 12.48 -8.99
CA ASP A 29 9.72 13.72 -8.41
C ASP A 29 9.29 14.71 -9.51
N ASP A 30 8.72 15.86 -9.10
CA ASP A 30 8.25 16.91 -10.01
C ASP A 30 9.37 17.56 -10.85
N GLU A 31 10.63 17.40 -10.44
CA GLU A 31 11.82 17.88 -11.16
C GLU A 31 12.40 16.82 -12.11
N GLY A 32 11.84 15.59 -12.10
CA GLY A 32 12.28 14.46 -12.91
C GLY A 32 13.43 13.66 -12.31
N ASN A 33 13.79 13.88 -11.05
CA ASN A 33 14.80 13.08 -10.37
C ASN A 33 14.18 11.73 -9.94
N SER A 34 14.95 10.65 -10.09
CA SER A 34 14.50 9.31 -9.68
C SER A 34 14.53 9.14 -8.17
N TYR A 35 13.50 8.51 -7.61
CA TYR A 35 13.55 8.02 -6.23
C TYR A 35 14.37 6.74 -6.10
N GLU A 36 15.12 6.61 -5.00
CA GLU A 36 15.89 5.41 -4.68
C GLU A 36 15.02 4.42 -3.87
N ILE A 37 14.86 3.20 -4.38
CA ILE A 37 14.24 2.10 -3.64
C ILE A 37 15.34 1.37 -2.87
N ARG A 38 15.20 1.32 -1.53
CA ARG A 38 16.13 0.58 -0.67
C ARG A 38 15.48 -0.67 -0.11
N ALA A 39 16.28 -1.72 0.00
CA ALA A 39 15.83 -2.93 0.64
C ALA A 39 15.52 -2.67 2.12
N CYS A 40 14.29 -2.99 2.52
CA CYS A 40 13.89 -3.00 3.92
C CYS A 40 14.14 -4.41 4.47
N HIS A 41 15.20 -4.57 5.26
CA HIS A 41 15.59 -5.86 5.83
C HIS A 41 14.67 -6.35 6.95
N ASP A 42 13.97 -5.41 7.59
CA ASP A 42 12.98 -5.70 8.64
C ASP A 42 11.55 -5.83 8.08
N CYS A 43 11.38 -5.58 6.77
CA CYS A 43 10.12 -5.80 6.10
C CYS A 43 10.03 -7.25 5.65
N LEU A 44 8.86 -7.82 5.92
CA LEU A 44 8.38 -9.10 5.43
C LEU A 44 8.39 -9.15 3.90
N PRO A 45 8.29 -10.33 3.28
CA PRO A 45 8.43 -10.47 1.83
C PRO A 45 7.68 -9.39 1.08
N TRP A 46 8.46 -8.57 0.39
CA TRP A 46 8.02 -7.47 -0.42
C TRP A 46 8.66 -7.65 -1.80
N HIS A 47 7.91 -7.30 -2.84
CA HIS A 47 8.47 -7.17 -4.19
C HIS A 47 8.04 -5.84 -4.78
N ALA A 48 8.76 -5.39 -5.80
CA ALA A 48 8.43 -4.17 -6.53
C ALA A 48 8.57 -4.41 -8.04
N GLU A 49 7.79 -3.68 -8.83
CA GLU A 49 7.75 -3.73 -10.29
C GLU A 49 7.65 -2.31 -10.81
N VAL A 50 8.37 -2.02 -11.90
CA VAL A 50 8.20 -0.76 -12.64
C VAL A 50 7.02 -0.95 -13.60
N VAL A 51 5.98 -0.12 -13.46
CA VAL A 51 4.77 -0.19 -14.28
C VAL A 51 4.53 1.13 -15.01
N MET A 52 3.82 1.07 -16.14
CA MET A 52 3.36 2.24 -16.88
C MET A 52 1.85 2.37 -16.72
N VAL A 53 1.37 3.48 -16.16
CA VAL A 53 -0.06 3.75 -15.96
C VAL A 53 -0.37 5.14 -16.49
N ALA A 54 -1.34 5.26 -17.40
CA ALA A 54 -1.75 6.53 -18.00
C ALA A 54 -0.59 7.39 -18.60
N GLY A 55 0.52 6.75 -18.97
CA GLY A 55 1.71 7.43 -19.51
C GLY A 55 2.76 7.80 -18.47
N GLU A 56 2.50 7.56 -17.19
CA GLU A 56 3.43 7.79 -16.08
C GLU A 56 4.19 6.51 -15.71
N VAL A 57 5.45 6.67 -15.32
CA VAL A 57 6.29 5.58 -14.80
C VAL A 57 6.08 5.53 -13.29
N LEU A 58 5.57 4.40 -12.80
CA LEU A 58 5.30 4.17 -11.38
C LEU A 58 6.08 2.97 -10.89
N ILE A 59 6.28 2.91 -9.58
CA ILE A 59 6.76 1.75 -8.85
C ILE A 59 5.58 1.14 -8.11
N ARG A 60 5.17 -0.07 -8.50
CA ARG A 60 4.20 -0.84 -7.74
C ARG A 60 4.94 -1.66 -6.70
N GLU A 61 4.63 -1.46 -5.42
CA GLU A 61 5.17 -2.28 -4.34
C GLU A 61 4.09 -3.16 -3.72
N TRP A 62 4.43 -4.42 -3.44
CA TRP A 62 3.55 -5.39 -2.79
C TRP A 62 4.03 -5.68 -1.37
N ARG A 63 3.10 -5.65 -0.42
CA ARG A 63 3.37 -5.87 0.99
C ARG A 63 2.27 -6.71 1.63
N ALA A 64 2.60 -7.39 2.73
CA ALA A 64 1.61 -8.09 3.54
C ALA A 64 0.57 -7.09 4.07
N ILE A 65 -0.72 -7.36 3.84
CA ILE A 65 -1.81 -6.41 4.16
C ILE A 65 -1.84 -6.10 5.66
N GLY A 66 -1.55 -7.08 6.52
CA GLY A 66 -1.50 -6.89 7.96
C GLY A 66 -0.31 -6.05 8.44
N GLY A 67 0.73 -5.86 7.62
CA GLY A 67 1.95 -5.20 8.03
C GLY A 67 1.75 -3.71 8.36
N PRO A 68 2.42 -3.17 9.38
CA PRO A 68 2.22 -1.79 9.83
C PRO A 68 2.53 -0.78 8.72
N GLN A 69 3.55 -1.04 7.89
CA GLN A 69 3.90 -0.16 6.77
C GLN A 69 2.79 -0.11 5.71
N PHE A 70 2.17 -1.25 5.38
CA PHE A 70 1.06 -1.27 4.42
C PHE A 70 -0.19 -0.58 4.97
N GLN A 71 -0.50 -0.81 6.25
CA GLN A 71 -1.63 -0.16 6.92
C GLN A 71 -1.48 1.37 7.01
N GLU A 72 -0.25 1.87 7.20
CA GLU A 72 0.04 3.30 7.19
C GLU A 72 -0.14 3.90 5.78
N LEU A 73 0.34 3.22 4.74
CA LEU A 73 0.21 3.67 3.35
C LEU A 73 -1.26 3.82 2.92
N ILE A 74 -2.09 2.79 3.15
CA ILE A 74 -3.50 2.83 2.73
C ILE A 74 -4.36 3.80 3.55
N ARG A 75 -3.94 4.17 4.77
CA ARG A 75 -4.60 5.21 5.56
C ARG A 75 -4.47 6.58 4.89
N THR A 76 -3.26 6.91 4.45
CA THR A 76 -2.95 8.21 3.83
C THR A 76 -3.64 8.38 2.47
N GLU A 77 -3.78 7.32 1.67
CA GLU A 77 -4.49 7.39 0.38
C GLU A 77 -6.01 7.61 0.55
N THR A 78 -6.61 7.02 1.59
CA THR A 78 -8.05 7.15 1.86
C THR A 78 -8.43 8.59 2.25
N GLU A 79 -7.51 9.31 2.91
CA GLU A 79 -7.70 10.72 3.27
C GLU A 79 -7.53 11.67 2.06
N SER A 80 -6.64 11.35 1.10
CA SER A 80 -6.49 12.10 -0.15
C SER A 80 -7.68 11.92 -1.12
N SER A 81 -8.33 10.76 -1.14
CA SER A 81 -9.49 10.51 -2.01
C SER A 81 -10.80 11.16 -1.49
N SER A 82 -10.80 11.69 -0.27
CA SER A 82 -11.97 12.31 0.37
C SER A 82 -12.15 13.82 0.07
N LEU A 83 -11.36 14.39 -0.85
CA LEU A 83 -11.63 15.71 -1.41
C LEU A 83 -12.92 15.64 -2.26
N LYS A 84 -14.02 16.04 -1.62
CA LYS A 84 -15.39 16.16 -2.13
C LYS A 84 -15.44 16.72 -3.56
N PRO A 85 -16.33 16.22 -4.45
CA PRO A 85 -16.55 16.85 -5.75
C PRO A 85 -17.02 18.30 -5.56
N GLU A 86 -16.43 19.23 -6.32
CA GLU A 86 -16.85 20.63 -6.34
C GLU A 86 -18.32 20.75 -6.76
N PRO A 87 -19.11 21.65 -6.12
CA PRO A 87 -20.47 21.90 -6.56
C PRO A 87 -20.45 22.53 -7.96
N VAL A 88 -21.17 21.89 -8.89
CA VAL A 88 -21.42 22.42 -10.23
C VAL A 88 -22.17 23.74 -10.09
N PRO A 89 -21.72 24.84 -10.73
CA PRO A 89 -22.46 26.09 -10.68
C PRO A 89 -23.78 25.94 -11.45
N ASP A 90 -24.90 26.20 -10.76
CA ASP A 90 -26.20 26.37 -11.41
C ASP A 90 -26.13 27.62 -12.30
N GLY A 91 -26.41 27.42 -13.59
CA GLY A 91 -26.53 28.48 -14.58
C GLY A 91 -27.78 29.35 -14.41
#